data_AF-A0A538F595-F1
#
_entry.id   AF-A0A538F595-F1
#
_cell.length_a   1.000
_cell.length_b   1.000
_cell.length_c   1.000
_cell.angle_alpha   90.00
_cell.angle_beta   90.00
_cell.angle_gamma   90.00
#
_symmetry.space_group_name_H-M   'P 1'
#
loop_
_entity.id
_entity.type
_entity.pdbx_description
1 polymer ?
#
loop_
_entity_poly.entity_id
_entity_poly.type
_entity_poly.pdbx_seq_one_letter_code
_entity_poly.pdbx_strand_id
1 'polypeptide(L)'
;MQAFRTIHRYWAGLIVLAVLVQIGAAGYGAFNASVKTDDHKTLNEDQFSNGFDFHNGLGYIIFLATVLLFFFAIFARFERRRIMMNLVLPLLLIVQIVLAWGGESTPWVGIFHPIVAFLILGLAGRIAFEAWWGARRAAVASAT
;
A
#
# COMPACT_ATOMS: atom_id res chain seq x y z
N MET A 1 -3.74 7.32 25.71
CA MET A 1 -4.31 5.99 25.39
C MET A 1 -3.21 5.11 24.79
N GLN A 2 -2.54 4.28 25.60
CA GLN A 2 -1.47 3.41 25.11
C GLN A 2 -1.97 2.36 24.10
N ALA A 3 -3.21 1.90 24.24
CA ALA A 3 -3.84 0.93 23.34
C ALA A 3 -3.82 1.35 21.87
N PHE A 4 -4.26 2.57 21.54
CA PHE A 4 -4.26 3.05 20.14
C PHE A 4 -2.86 3.16 19.53
N ARG A 5 -1.84 3.47 20.34
CA ARG A 5 -0.44 3.48 19.88
C ARG A 5 0.06 2.07 19.57
N THR A 6 -0.31 1.10 20.39
CA THR A 6 0.00 -0.31 20.15
C THR A 6 -0.71 -0.84 18.92
N ILE A 7 -2.02 -0.58 18.78
CA ILE A 7 -2.81 -0.98 17.60
C ILE A 7 -2.20 -0.36 16.34
N HIS A 8 -1.96 0.95 16.34
CA HIS A 8 -1.34 1.66 15.22
C HIS A 8 -0.02 1.01 14.79
N ARG A 9 0.85 0.68 15.75
CA ARG A 9 2.15 0.05 15.49
C ARG A 9 2.03 -1.30 14.76
N TYR A 10 1.18 -2.19 15.24
CA TYR A 10 0.99 -3.50 14.60
C TYR A 10 0.26 -3.35 13.26
N TRP A 11 -0.74 -2.48 13.20
CA TRP A 11 -1.52 -2.23 11.99
C TRP A 11 -0.65 -1.66 10.86
N ALA A 12 0.28 -0.75 11.18
CA ALA A 12 1.26 -0.24 10.22
C ALA A 12 2.16 -1.36 9.66
N GLY A 13 2.59 -2.29 10.50
CA GLY A 13 3.37 -3.46 10.07
C GLY A 13 2.57 -4.39 9.14
N LEU A 14 1.31 -4.66 9.49
CA LEU A 14 0.40 -5.45 8.64
C LEU A 14 0.17 -4.80 7.28
N ILE A 15 0.00 -3.47 7.22
CA ILE A 15 -0.14 -2.74 5.96
C ILE A 15 1.11 -2.89 5.09
N VAL A 16 2.33 -2.82 5.66
CA VAL A 16 3.56 -3.04 4.89
C VAL A 16 3.57 -4.43 4.27
N LEU A 17 3.26 -5.47 5.06
CA LEU A 17 3.18 -6.84 4.55
C LEU A 17 2.10 -6.98 3.46
N ALA A 18 0.93 -6.39 3.67
CA ALA A 18 -0.16 -6.41 2.69
C ALA A 18 0.24 -5.72 1.38
N VAL A 19 0.95 -4.58 1.43
CA VAL A 19 1.47 -3.89 0.23
C VAL A 19 2.50 -4.76 -0.51
N LEU A 20 3.37 -5.48 0.20
CA LEU A 20 4.30 -6.43 -0.45
C LEU A 20 3.55 -7.56 -1.15
N VAL A 21 2.54 -8.15 -0.50
CA VAL A 21 1.67 -9.16 -1.10
C VAL A 21 0.93 -8.60 -2.32
N GLN A 22 0.45 -7.36 -2.24
CA GLN A 22 -0.26 -6.67 -3.32
C GLN A 22 0.62 -6.47 -4.57
N ILE A 23 1.88 -6.08 -4.38
CA ILE A 23 2.86 -5.96 -5.48
C ILE A 23 3.14 -7.35 -6.08
N GLY A 24 3.31 -8.37 -5.23
CA GLY A 24 3.46 -9.76 -5.68
C GLY A 24 2.25 -10.25 -6.49
N ALA A 25 1.03 -9.90 -6.07
CA ALA A 25 -0.21 -10.22 -6.78
C ALA A 25 -0.28 -9.56 -8.17
N ALA A 26 0.20 -8.33 -8.32
CA ALA A 26 0.32 -7.69 -9.63
C ALA A 26 1.30 -8.44 -10.54
N GLY A 27 2.45 -8.83 -9.98
CA GLY A 27 3.43 -9.67 -10.67
C GLY A 27 2.82 -11.01 -11.12
N TYR A 28 2.08 -11.68 -10.22
CA TYR A 28 1.35 -12.90 -10.54
C TYR A 28 0.40 -12.71 -11.73
N GLY A 29 -0.41 -11.64 -11.75
CA GLY A 29 -1.31 -11.35 -12.86
C GLY A 29 -0.57 -11.20 -14.19
N ALA A 30 0.56 -10.48 -14.19
CA ALA A 30 1.40 -10.29 -15.37
C ALA A 30 2.00 -11.62 -15.88
N PHE A 31 2.57 -12.45 -15.00
CA PHE A 31 3.13 -13.75 -15.38
C PHE A 31 2.04 -14.78 -15.77
N ASN A 32 0.87 -14.73 -15.14
CA ASN A 32 -0.28 -15.55 -15.54
C ASN A 32 -0.75 -15.16 -16.96
N ALA A 33 -0.76 -13.86 -17.29
CA ALA A 33 -1.06 -13.39 -18.64
C ALA A 33 0.00 -13.87 -19.65
N SER A 34 1.29 -13.82 -19.31
CA SER A 34 2.35 -14.31 -20.20
C SER A 34 2.25 -15.82 -20.46
N VAL A 35 1.94 -16.63 -19.45
CA VAL A 35 1.75 -18.09 -19.62
C VAL A 35 0.52 -18.40 -20.48
N LYS A 36 -0.57 -17.63 -20.33
CA LYS A 36 -1.81 -17.86 -21.10
C LYS A 36 -1.73 -17.39 -22.56
N THR A 37 -0.76 -16.55 -22.90
CA THR A 37 -0.51 -16.07 -24.28
C THR A 37 0.55 -16.87 -25.03
N ASP A 38 1.12 -17.89 -24.38
CA ASP A 38 2.06 -18.80 -25.02
C ASP A 38 1.39 -19.55 -26.20
N ASP A 39 2.18 -19.93 -27.20
CA ASP A 39 1.70 -20.57 -28.44
C ASP A 39 0.72 -19.73 -29.31
N HIS A 40 0.89 -18.40 -29.37
CA HIS A 40 0.08 -17.50 -30.21
C HIS A 40 -1.41 -17.44 -29.83
N LYS A 41 -1.75 -17.85 -28.60
CA LYS A 41 -3.11 -17.75 -28.07
C LYS A 41 -3.39 -16.30 -27.68
N THR A 42 -4.51 -15.77 -28.15
CA THR A 42 -5.01 -14.46 -27.73
C THR A 42 -5.73 -14.58 -26.39
N LEU A 43 -5.39 -13.71 -25.44
CA LEU A 43 -6.18 -13.51 -24.22
C LEU A 43 -7.40 -12.65 -24.53
N ASN A 44 -8.57 -13.06 -24.03
CA ASN A 44 -9.68 -12.14 -23.90
C ASN A 44 -9.57 -11.32 -22.59
N GLU A 45 -10.40 -10.28 -22.49
CA GLU A 45 -10.41 -9.34 -21.36
C GLU A 45 -10.69 -10.04 -20.02
N ASP A 46 -11.67 -10.94 -19.98
CA ASP A 46 -12.02 -11.69 -18.77
C ASP A 46 -10.84 -12.53 -18.27
N GLN A 47 -10.15 -13.23 -19.17
CA GLN A 47 -9.00 -14.08 -18.81
C GLN A 47 -7.82 -13.26 -18.29
N PHE A 48 -7.63 -12.06 -18.83
CA PHE A 48 -6.62 -11.12 -18.34
C PHE A 48 -7.02 -10.59 -16.96
N SER A 49 -8.24 -10.03 -16.81
CA SER A 49 -8.74 -9.47 -15.55
C SER A 49 -8.73 -10.49 -14.41
N ASN A 50 -9.17 -11.72 -14.66
CA ASN A 50 -9.16 -12.79 -13.66
C ASN A 50 -7.77 -13.05 -13.05
N GLY A 51 -6.69 -12.80 -13.80
CA GLY A 51 -5.31 -12.89 -13.28
C GLY A 51 -4.98 -11.83 -12.23
N PHE A 52 -5.71 -10.72 -12.23
CA PHE A 52 -5.53 -9.57 -11.34
C PHE A 52 -6.63 -9.43 -10.28
N ASP A 53 -7.68 -10.26 -10.26
CA ASP A 53 -8.80 -10.13 -9.31
C ASP A 53 -8.35 -10.07 -7.84
N PHE A 54 -7.40 -10.94 -7.46
CA PHE A 54 -6.85 -10.91 -6.10
C PHE A 54 -6.12 -9.60 -5.81
N HIS A 55 -5.34 -9.10 -6.77
CA HIS A 55 -4.71 -7.78 -6.68
C HIS A 55 -5.78 -6.69 -6.54
N ASN A 56 -6.79 -6.66 -7.41
CA ASN A 56 -7.83 -5.64 -7.39
C ASN A 56 -8.59 -5.62 -6.05
N GLY A 57 -9.05 -6.78 -5.58
CA GLY A 57 -9.77 -6.91 -4.31
C GLY A 57 -8.91 -6.53 -3.10
N LEU A 58 -7.69 -7.05 -3.01
CA LEU A 58 -6.77 -6.73 -1.91
C LEU A 58 -6.38 -5.25 -1.91
N GLY A 59 -6.30 -4.60 -3.07
CA GLY A 59 -6.03 -3.16 -3.19
C GLY A 59 -7.07 -2.29 -2.47
N TYR A 60 -8.36 -2.58 -2.66
CA TYR A 60 -9.43 -1.88 -1.95
C TYR A 60 -9.42 -2.16 -0.44
N ILE A 61 -9.09 -3.39 -0.03
CA ILE A 61 -8.94 -3.74 1.38
C ILE A 61 -7.80 -2.96 2.02
N ILE A 62 -6.65 -2.85 1.34
CA ILE A 62 -5.50 -2.05 1.81
C ILE A 62 -5.88 -0.58 1.92
N PHE A 63 -6.60 -0.03 0.94
CA PHE A 63 -7.09 1.34 1.01
C PHE A 63 -7.89 1.58 2.30
N LEU A 64 -8.92 0.75 2.58
CA LEU A 64 -9.71 0.86 3.81
C LEU A 64 -8.85 0.69 5.07
N ALA A 65 -7.90 -0.25 5.06
CA ALA A 65 -6.97 -0.45 6.18
C ALA A 65 -6.11 0.79 6.45
N THR A 66 -5.66 1.51 5.41
CA THR A 66 -4.90 2.77 5.57
C THR A 66 -5.74 3.91 6.12
N VAL A 67 -7.03 3.97 5.78
CA VAL A 67 -7.99 4.90 6.39
C VAL A 67 -8.14 4.62 7.89
N LEU A 68 -8.25 3.35 8.30
CA LEU A 68 -8.27 2.97 9.71
C LEU A 68 -6.95 3.33 10.42
N LEU A 69 -5.81 3.12 9.78
CA LEU A 69 -4.50 3.52 10.31
C LEU A 69 -4.45 5.02 10.62
N PHE A 70 -4.99 5.86 9.72
CA PHE A 70 -5.11 7.30 9.92
C PHE A 70 -5.94 7.65 11.15
N PHE A 71 -7.11 7.02 11.31
CA PHE A 71 -7.92 7.24 12.51
C PHE A 71 -7.21 6.79 13.79
N PHE A 72 -6.48 5.67 13.77
CA PHE A 72 -5.66 5.26 14.91
C PHE A 72 -4.59 6.30 15.25
N ALA A 73 -3.98 6.95 14.26
CA ALA A 73 -3.01 8.02 14.50
C ALA A 73 -3.64 9.26 15.18
N ILE A 74 -4.87 9.63 14.80
CA ILE A 74 -5.63 10.71 15.46
C ILE A 74 -5.95 10.33 16.91
N PHE A 75 -6.55 9.15 17.14
CA PHE A 75 -6.95 8.70 18.47
C PHE A 75 -5.76 8.43 19.40
N ALA A 76 -4.60 8.05 18.84
CA ALA A 76 -3.33 7.94 19.55
C ALA A 76 -2.74 9.30 19.95
N ARG A 77 -3.29 10.41 19.44
CA ARG A 77 -2.84 11.80 19.63
C ARG A 77 -1.35 11.95 19.30
N PHE A 78 -0.96 11.52 18.10
CA PHE A 78 0.40 11.75 17.62
C PHE A 78 0.62 13.22 17.22
N GLU A 79 1.89 13.64 17.09
CA GLU A 79 2.18 14.98 16.58
C GLU A 79 1.73 15.15 15.12
N ARG A 80 1.54 16.41 14.70
CA ARG A 80 1.02 16.80 13.37
C ARG A 80 1.75 16.08 12.23
N ARG A 81 3.09 15.99 12.28
CA ARG A 81 3.90 15.32 11.25
C ARG A 81 3.47 13.86 11.05
N ARG A 82 3.30 13.10 12.14
CA ARG A 82 2.88 11.69 12.07
C ARG A 82 1.45 11.57 11.58
N ILE A 83 0.53 12.43 12.03
CA ILE A 83 -0.85 12.43 11.52
C ILE A 83 -0.86 12.69 10.01
N MET A 84 -0.10 13.67 9.52
CA MET A 84 -0.01 13.96 8.08
C MET A 84 0.57 12.80 7.28
N MET A 85 1.61 12.11 7.76
CA MET A 85 2.11 10.91 7.08
C MET A 85 1.04 9.82 6.95
N ASN A 86 0.25 9.60 8.02
CA ASN A 86 -0.83 8.61 8.00
C ASN A 86 -2.02 9.07 7.14
N LEU A 87 -2.21 10.37 6.92
CA LEU A 87 -3.19 10.92 5.98
C LEU A 87 -2.73 10.80 4.53
N VAL A 88 -1.45 11.07 4.25
CA VAL A 88 -0.91 11.00 2.89
C VAL A 88 -0.97 9.57 2.34
N LEU A 89 -0.84 8.56 3.18
CA LEU A 89 -0.89 7.16 2.74
C LEU A 89 -2.21 6.78 2.03
N PRO A 90 -3.41 6.93 2.63
CA PRO A 90 -4.67 6.66 1.91
C PRO A 90 -4.89 7.59 0.71
N LEU A 91 -4.38 8.83 0.74
CA LEU A 91 -4.45 9.72 -0.43
C LEU A 91 -3.63 9.19 -1.61
N LEU A 92 -2.44 8.63 -1.35
CA LEU A 92 -1.66 7.94 -2.37
C LEU A 92 -2.39 6.71 -2.91
N LEU A 93 -3.12 5.98 -2.07
CA LEU A 93 -3.96 4.86 -2.51
C LEU A 93 -5.13 5.32 -3.40
N ILE A 94 -5.74 6.47 -3.11
CA ILE A 94 -6.76 7.06 -4.00
C ILE A 94 -6.16 7.41 -5.35
N VAL A 95 -5.01 8.09 -5.36
CA VAL A 95 -4.26 8.36 -6.61
C VAL A 95 -3.98 7.04 -7.33
N GLN A 96 -3.65 5.98 -6.58
CA GLN A 96 -3.31 4.71 -7.15
C GLN A 96 -4.47 4.01 -7.87
N ILE A 97 -5.66 4.08 -7.28
CA ILE A 97 -6.90 3.57 -7.89
C ILE A 97 -7.22 4.35 -9.17
N VAL A 98 -7.10 5.68 -9.13
CA VAL A 98 -7.32 6.53 -10.31
C VAL A 98 -6.34 6.22 -11.43
N LEU A 99 -5.06 5.99 -11.10
CA LEU A 99 -4.03 5.61 -12.08
C LEU A 99 -4.27 4.21 -12.67
N ALA A 100 -4.83 3.27 -11.90
CA ALA A 100 -5.22 1.96 -12.42
C ALA A 100 -6.31 2.10 -13.49
N TRP A 101 -7.41 2.77 -13.16
CA TRP A 101 -8.51 3.03 -14.11
C TRP A 101 -8.05 3.83 -15.33
N GLY A 102 -7.21 4.84 -15.14
CA GLY A 102 -6.64 5.62 -16.23
C GLY A 102 -5.70 4.79 -17.13
N GLY A 103 -4.95 3.87 -16.53
CA GLY A 103 -4.02 2.98 -17.23
C GLY A 103 -4.71 1.97 -18.16
N GLU A 104 -5.92 1.52 -17.81
CA GLU A 104 -6.73 0.61 -18.65
C GLU A 104 -7.05 1.21 -20.02
N SER A 105 -7.36 2.52 -20.05
CA SER A 105 -7.67 3.23 -21.30
C SER A 105 -6.44 3.85 -21.96
N THR A 106 -5.42 4.20 -21.16
CA THR A 106 -4.28 5.00 -21.58
C THR A 106 -2.97 4.39 -21.04
N PRO A 107 -2.32 3.46 -21.78
CA PRO A 107 -1.22 2.66 -21.25
C PRO A 107 -0.03 3.45 -20.68
N TRP A 108 0.29 4.63 -21.25
CA TRP A 108 1.38 5.47 -20.75
C TRP A 108 1.07 6.07 -19.37
N VAL A 109 -0.21 6.28 -19.03
CA VAL A 109 -0.63 6.68 -17.67
C VAL A 109 -0.41 5.52 -16.70
N GLY A 110 -0.60 4.28 -17.16
CA GLY A 110 -0.37 3.07 -16.38
C GLY A 110 1.05 2.95 -15.80
N ILE A 111 2.06 3.59 -16.41
CA ILE A 111 3.44 3.61 -15.89
C ILE A 111 3.53 4.26 -14.51
N PHE A 112 2.69 5.26 -14.22
CA PHE A 112 2.71 5.94 -12.92
C PHE A 112 2.19 5.05 -11.80
N HIS A 113 1.36 4.04 -12.11
CA HIS A 113 0.83 3.12 -11.13
C HIS A 113 1.94 2.40 -10.34
N PRO A 114 2.84 1.60 -10.95
CA PRO A 114 3.90 0.93 -10.19
C PRO A 114 4.84 1.92 -9.47
N ILE A 115 5.08 3.12 -10.01
CA ILE A 115 5.89 4.16 -9.33
C ILE A 115 5.24 4.59 -8.01
N VAL A 116 3.95 4.90 -8.04
CA VAL A 116 3.20 5.28 -6.83
C VAL A 116 3.14 4.11 -5.84
N ALA A 117 3.12 2.86 -6.30
CA ALA A 117 3.14 1.68 -5.42
C ALA A 117 4.43 1.61 -4.59
N PHE A 118 5.59 1.95 -5.19
CA PHE A 118 6.84 2.04 -4.45
C PHE A 118 6.88 3.22 -3.46
N LEU A 119 6.27 4.36 -3.81
CA LEU A 119 6.12 5.49 -2.88
C LEU A 119 5.25 5.11 -1.68
N ILE A 120 4.15 4.39 -1.92
CA ILE A 120 3.28 3.82 -0.88
C ILE A 120 4.07 2.87 0.01
N LEU A 121 4.83 1.94 -0.57
CA LEU A 121 5.67 1.00 0.19
C LEU A 121 6.69 1.75 1.06
N GLY A 122 7.37 2.76 0.50
CA GLY A 122 8.33 3.58 1.22
C GLY A 122 7.70 4.35 2.39
N LEU A 123 6.53 4.98 2.16
CA LEU A 123 5.82 5.71 3.21
C LEU A 123 5.26 4.78 4.28
N ALA A 124 4.61 3.67 3.90
CA ALA A 124 4.11 2.67 4.83
C ALA A 124 5.26 2.08 5.68
N GLY A 125 6.39 1.76 5.03
CA GLY A 125 7.61 1.30 5.69
C GLY A 125 8.15 2.33 6.69
N ARG A 126 8.18 3.61 6.31
CA ARG A 126 8.59 4.69 7.21
C ARG A 126 7.65 4.83 8.42
N ILE A 127 6.33 4.78 8.21
CA ILE A 127 5.34 4.84 9.29
C ILE A 127 5.53 3.67 10.26
N ALA A 128 5.67 2.45 9.74
CA ALA A 128 5.94 1.26 10.54
C ALA A 128 7.27 1.41 11.31
N PHE A 129 8.34 1.83 10.63
CA PHE A 129 9.64 2.05 11.26
C PHE A 129 9.57 3.06 12.43
N GLU A 130 8.91 4.20 12.24
CA GLU A 130 8.75 5.22 13.28
C GLU A 130 7.88 4.73 14.45
N ALA A 131 6.90 3.85 14.19
CA ALA A 131 6.04 3.27 15.22
C ALA A 131 6.78 2.22 16.08
N TRP A 132 7.69 1.45 15.48
CA TRP A 132 8.41 0.36 16.15
C TRP A 132 9.75 0.78 16.77
N TRP A 133 10.52 1.64 16.10
CA TRP A 133 11.88 2.03 16.52
C TRP A 133 12.04 3.50 16.90
N GLY A 134 11.13 4.38 16.51
CA GLY A 134 11.28 5.83 16.72
C GLY A 134 11.40 6.25 18.18
N ALA A 135 10.59 5.67 19.08
CA ALA A 135 10.63 5.99 20.51
C ALA A 135 11.91 5.46 21.20
N ARG A 136 12.41 4.29 20.77
CA ARG A 136 13.64 3.70 21.31
C ARG A 136 14.87 4.52 20.95
N ARG A 137 14.95 5.01 19.71
CA ARG A 137 16.06 5.86 19.24
C ARG A 137 16.09 7.22 19.92
N ALA A 138 14.93 7.86 20.11
CA ALA A 138 14.85 9.13 20.82
C ALA A 138 15.33 9.01 22.28
N ALA A 139 14.97 7.92 22.97
CA ALA A 139 15.41 7.66 24.34
C ALA A 139 16.93 7.44 24.47
N VAL A 140 17.54 6.73 23.52
CA VAL A 140 19.01 6.53 23.47
C VAL A 140 19.73 7.85 23.19
N ALA A 141 19.25 8.65 22.24
CA ALA A 141 19.87 9.93 21.88
C ALA A 141 19.80 10.98 23.00
N SER A 142 18.80 10.91 23.89
CA SER A 142 18.72 11.78 25.08
C SER A 142 19.58 11.31 26.25
N ALA A 143 20.15 10.11 26.19
CA ALA A 143 20.97 9.52 27.25
C ALA A 143 22.49 9.63 26.98
N THR A 144 22.88 10.27 25.87
CA THR A 144 24.26 10.54 25.44
C THR A 144 24.52 12.03 25.41
#